data_AF-A0A9D8UL17-F1
#
_entry.id   AF-A0A9D8UL17-F1
#
_cell.length_a   1.000
_cell.length_b   1.000
_cell.length_c   1.000
_cell.angle_alpha   90.00
_cell.angle_beta   90.00
_cell.angle_gamma   90.00
#
_symmetry.space_group_name_H-M   'P 1'
#
loop_
_entity.id
_entity.type
_entity.pdbx_description
1 polymer ?
#
loop_
_entity_poly.entity_id
_entity_poly.type
_entity_poly.pdbx_seq_one_letter_code
_entity_poly.pdbx_strand_id
1 'polypeptide(L)'
;MSTLNKPGIDFSDTNEFVDFISAKKKGELIVGYFDFEGYDGMALSIMIIFDTRTSQFDLDLQWISLGLDLFGDTLQESYVYRFPSIIKLLEYLASKYLLSVSDIPLSYSFDNKKFPNPITHTNRKSDFKASWKNFQTDFKKGVFLDTTQELIYDSLEHKS
;
A
#
# COMPACT_ATOMS: atom_id res chain seq x y z
N MET A 1 -18.81 2.82 6.86
CA MET A 1 -18.08 1.88 7.74
C MET A 1 -18.54 0.46 7.41
N SER A 2 -17.76 -0.29 6.63
CA SER A 2 -17.99 -1.73 6.44
C SER A 2 -16.76 -2.49 6.91
N THR A 3 -16.85 -3.05 8.12
CA THR A 3 -15.92 -4.03 8.65
C THR A 3 -16.11 -5.35 7.90
N LEU A 4 -15.13 -5.77 7.11
CA LEU A 4 -15.03 -7.12 6.58
C LEU A 4 -13.95 -7.87 7.35
N ASN A 5 -14.21 -8.19 8.62
CA ASN A 5 -13.36 -9.09 9.39
C ASN A 5 -14.08 -10.43 9.56
N LYS A 6 -13.55 -11.47 8.91
CA LYS A 6 -13.76 -12.85 9.33
C LYS A 6 -12.95 -13.04 10.63
N PRO A 7 -13.49 -13.69 11.67
CA PRO A 7 -12.74 -13.92 12.88
C PRO A 7 -11.66 -15.00 12.64
N GLY A 8 -10.38 -14.65 12.85
CA GLY A 8 -9.26 -15.59 12.98
C GLY A 8 -8.15 -15.57 11.91
N ILE A 9 -7.91 -14.46 11.21
CA ILE A 9 -6.91 -14.38 10.12
C ILE A 9 -5.84 -13.29 10.37
N ASP A 10 -5.93 -12.54 11.46
CA ASP A 10 -5.06 -11.38 11.73
C ASP A 10 -4.18 -11.65 12.96
N PHE A 11 -3.09 -10.89 13.12
CA PHE A 11 -2.20 -11.02 14.27
C PHE A 11 -2.86 -10.48 15.55
N SER A 12 -2.73 -11.16 16.69
CA SER A 12 -3.30 -10.69 17.96
C SER A 12 -2.51 -9.55 18.57
N ASP A 13 -1.18 -9.55 18.39
CA ASP A 13 -0.27 -8.54 18.94
C ASP A 13 1.09 -8.50 18.22
N THR A 14 1.91 -7.53 18.61
CA THR A 14 3.25 -7.31 18.05
C THR A 14 4.20 -8.50 18.24
N ASN A 15 4.09 -9.26 19.34
CA ASN A 15 4.99 -10.39 19.57
C ASN A 15 4.67 -11.51 18.58
N GLU A 16 3.38 -11.82 18.36
CA GLU A 16 2.98 -12.81 17.37
C GLU A 16 3.45 -12.42 15.96
N PHE A 17 3.33 -11.15 15.59
CA PHE A 17 3.83 -10.64 14.31
C PHE A 17 5.35 -10.82 14.18
N VAL A 18 6.11 -10.47 15.22
CA VAL A 18 7.57 -10.59 15.24
C VAL A 18 8.01 -12.05 15.15
N ASP A 19 7.33 -12.95 15.88
CA ASP A 19 7.59 -14.39 15.83
C ASP A 19 7.32 -14.94 14.41
N PHE A 20 6.22 -14.52 13.80
CA PHE A 20 5.87 -14.90 12.43
C PHE A 20 6.94 -14.49 11.42
N ILE A 21 7.36 -13.22 11.39
CA ILE A 21 8.37 -12.76 10.42
C ILE A 21 9.75 -13.37 10.71
N SER A 22 10.06 -13.65 11.98
CA SER A 22 11.31 -14.30 12.38
C SER A 22 11.35 -15.75 11.90
N ALA A 23 10.23 -16.47 12.01
CA ALA A 23 10.09 -17.83 11.48
C ALA A 23 10.18 -17.86 9.95
N LYS A 24 9.55 -16.90 9.26
CA LYS A 24 9.55 -16.79 7.79
C LYS A 24 10.89 -16.30 7.23
N LYS A 25 11.67 -15.55 8.02
CA LYS A 25 12.99 -14.96 7.73
C LYS A 25 12.99 -13.86 6.67
N LYS A 26 12.35 -14.08 5.52
CA LYS A 26 12.22 -13.10 4.45
C LYS A 26 10.85 -13.21 3.80
N GLY A 27 10.26 -12.09 3.42
CA GLY A 27 9.11 -12.07 2.56
C GLY A 27 8.44 -10.71 2.51
N GLU A 28 7.20 -10.74 2.06
CA GLU A 28 6.31 -9.60 2.03
C GLU A 28 4.97 -9.95 2.68
N LEU A 29 4.29 -8.94 3.20
CA LEU A 29 2.96 -8.98 3.75
C LEU A 29 2.18 -7.77 3.26
N ILE A 30 1.06 -8.02 2.58
CA ILE A 30 0.11 -6.97 2.24
C ILE A 30 -0.66 -6.64 3.51
N VAL A 31 -0.53 -5.41 3.99
CA VAL A 31 -1.34 -4.88 5.09
C VAL A 31 -2.77 -4.67 4.60
N GLY A 32 -2.91 -4.05 3.43
CA GLY A 32 -4.22 -3.91 2.82
C GLY A 32 -4.21 -2.99 1.61
N TYR A 33 -5.41 -2.88 1.03
CA TYR A 33 -5.74 -1.89 0.01
C TYR A 33 -6.82 -0.99 0.59
N PHE A 34 -6.66 0.31 0.40
CA PHE A 34 -7.50 1.35 0.97
C PHE A 34 -7.97 2.28 -0.14
N ASP A 35 -9.22 2.73 -0.09
CA ASP A 35 -9.71 3.76 -1.01
C ASP A 35 -8.84 5.01 -0.85
N PHE A 36 -8.41 5.60 -1.96
CA PHE A 36 -7.58 6.79 -1.91
C PHE A 36 -8.43 8.06 -2.02
N GLU A 37 -8.81 8.59 -0.85
CA GLU A 37 -9.70 9.74 -0.75
C GLU A 37 -9.17 10.95 -1.54
N GLY A 38 -10.07 11.58 -2.29
CA GLY A 38 -9.74 12.72 -3.17
C GLY A 38 -9.26 12.35 -4.57
N TYR A 39 -9.01 11.07 -4.86
CA TYR A 39 -8.61 10.59 -6.18
C TYR A 39 -9.48 9.41 -6.62
N ASP A 40 -10.55 9.72 -7.36
CA ASP A 40 -11.53 8.71 -7.79
C ASP A 40 -10.91 7.57 -8.60
N GLY A 41 -11.30 6.35 -8.26
CA GLY A 41 -10.85 5.13 -8.94
C GLY A 41 -9.38 4.76 -8.66
N MET A 42 -8.86 5.23 -7.53
CA MET A 42 -7.54 4.91 -7.02
C MET A 42 -7.60 4.21 -5.67
N ALA A 43 -6.67 3.31 -5.45
CA ALA A 43 -6.44 2.65 -4.18
C ALA A 43 -4.99 2.84 -3.74
N LEU A 44 -4.77 2.95 -2.43
CA LEU A 44 -3.45 2.82 -1.81
C LEU A 44 -3.27 1.39 -1.31
N SER A 45 -2.28 0.68 -1.84
CA SER A 45 -1.78 -0.57 -1.29
C SER A 45 -0.64 -0.28 -0.32
N ILE A 46 -0.69 -0.92 0.85
CA ILE A 46 0.36 -0.84 1.87
C ILE A 46 0.93 -2.24 2.07
N MET A 47 2.24 -2.38 1.94
CA MET A 47 2.93 -3.66 2.06
C MET A 47 4.19 -3.53 2.92
N ILE A 48 4.43 -4.51 3.77
CA ILE A 48 5.66 -4.67 4.55
C ILE A 48 6.55 -5.67 3.83
N ILE A 49 7.77 -5.28 3.49
CA ILE A 49 8.82 -6.14 2.97
C ILE A 49 9.85 -6.33 4.07
N PHE A 50 10.25 -7.56 4.34
CA PHE A 50 11.19 -7.85 5.43
C PHE A 50 12.22 -8.91 5.05
N ASP A 51 13.42 -8.77 5.60
CA ASP A 51 14.45 -9.80 5.69
C ASP A 51 15.14 -9.71 7.06
N THR A 52 14.74 -10.56 8.00
CA THR A 52 15.25 -10.58 9.37
C THR A 52 16.71 -11.05 9.44
N ARG A 53 17.23 -11.67 8.38
CA ARG A 53 18.63 -12.13 8.31
C ARG A 53 19.59 -10.95 8.08
N THR A 54 19.11 -9.90 7.44
CA THR A 54 19.85 -8.67 7.14
C THR A 54 19.32 -7.45 7.90
N SER A 55 18.31 -7.64 8.77
CA SER A 55 17.59 -6.55 9.46
C SER A 55 17.01 -5.52 8.50
N GLN A 56 16.55 -5.96 7.32
CA GLN A 56 15.89 -5.10 6.34
C GLN A 56 14.38 -5.08 6.61
N PHE A 57 13.83 -3.88 6.77
CA PHE A 57 12.40 -3.65 7.00
C PHE A 57 11.97 -2.45 6.17
N ASP A 58 11.24 -2.73 5.10
CA ASP A 58 10.84 -1.72 4.13
C ASP A 58 9.31 -1.63 4.07
N LEU A 59 8.79 -0.41 3.96
CA LEU A 59 7.39 -0.12 3.73
C LEU A 59 7.20 0.29 2.27
N ASP A 60 6.44 -0.49 1.52
CA ASP A 60 6.08 -0.19 0.14
C ASP A 60 4.65 0.38 0.11
N LEU A 61 4.55 1.61 -0.39
CA LEU A 61 3.31 2.33 -0.62
C LEU A 61 3.07 2.41 -2.13
N GLN A 62 1.99 1.81 -2.60
CA GLN A 62 1.65 1.81 -4.02
C GLN A 62 0.28 2.45 -4.25
N TRP A 63 0.24 3.51 -5.04
CA TRP A 63 -0.99 4.12 -5.51
C TRP A 63 -1.36 3.53 -6.87
N ILE A 64 -2.54 2.95 -6.94
CA ILE A 64 -2.93 2.06 -8.02
C ILE A 64 -4.25 2.53 -8.61
N SER A 65 -4.34 2.61 -9.93
CA SER A 65 -5.62 2.69 -10.67
C SER A 65 -5.76 1.48 -11.59
N LEU A 66 -6.69 0.59 -11.21
CA LEU A 66 -6.89 -0.69 -11.91
C LEU A 66 -7.54 -0.46 -13.27
N GLY A 67 -7.00 -1.06 -14.33
CA GLY A 67 -7.67 -1.10 -15.63
C GLY A 67 -7.81 0.24 -16.36
N LEU A 68 -7.00 1.24 -16.01
CA LEU A 68 -7.12 2.60 -16.51
C LEU A 68 -6.36 2.88 -17.81
N ASP A 69 -5.31 2.12 -18.09
CA ASP A 69 -4.58 2.25 -19.34
C ASP A 69 -5.46 1.99 -20.58
N LEU A 70 -4.98 2.41 -21.75
CA LEU A 70 -5.53 2.13 -23.06
C LEU A 70 -5.79 0.64 -23.30
N PHE A 71 -4.95 -0.25 -22.79
CA PHE A 71 -5.12 -1.71 -22.91
C PHE A 71 -5.88 -2.34 -21.74
N GLY A 72 -6.30 -1.55 -20.75
CA GLY A 72 -6.88 -2.06 -19.52
C GLY A 72 -5.83 -2.53 -18.51
N ASP A 73 -4.59 -2.06 -18.64
CA ASP A 73 -3.54 -2.27 -17.65
C ASP A 73 -3.74 -1.36 -16.43
N THR A 74 -3.18 -1.81 -15.32
CA THR A 74 -3.14 -1.10 -14.06
C THR A 74 -2.06 -0.01 -14.11
N LEU A 75 -2.43 1.22 -13.78
CA LEU A 75 -1.47 2.31 -13.57
C LEU A 75 -1.03 2.32 -12.11
N GLN A 76 0.27 2.54 -11.87
CA GLN A 76 0.85 2.52 -10.54
C GLN A 76 1.97 3.55 -10.41
N GLU A 77 2.04 4.17 -9.23
CA GLU A 77 3.22 4.89 -8.73
C GLU A 77 3.50 4.39 -7.30
N SER A 78 4.76 4.44 -6.85
CA SER A 78 5.12 3.94 -5.52
C SER A 78 6.30 4.65 -4.88
N TYR A 79 6.29 4.61 -3.55
CA TYR A 79 7.44 4.95 -2.71
C TYR A 79 7.76 3.76 -1.81
N VAL A 80 9.05 3.47 -1.65
CA VAL A 80 9.51 2.51 -0.65
C VAL A 80 10.39 3.22 0.37
N TYR A 81 10.07 3.04 1.64
CA TYR A 81 10.79 3.61 2.77
C TYR A 81 11.46 2.52 3.59
N ARG A 82 12.70 2.77 4.04
CA ARG A 82 13.42 1.88 4.93
C ARG A 82 13.28 2.30 6.39
N PHE A 83 13.12 1.29 7.24
CA PHE A 83 13.05 1.45 8.69
C PHE A 83 14.21 0.70 9.37
N PRO A 84 14.75 1.26 10.47
CA PRO A 84 15.85 0.64 11.21
C PRO A 84 15.42 -0.60 12.01
N SER A 85 14.11 -0.81 12.20
CA SER A 85 13.55 -1.99 12.86
C SER A 85 12.08 -2.18 12.49
N ILE A 86 11.59 -3.41 12.63
CA ILE A 86 10.15 -3.67 12.44
C ILE A 86 9.27 -2.88 13.41
N ILE A 87 9.72 -2.65 14.64
CA ILE A 87 8.96 -1.88 15.64
C ILE A 87 8.74 -0.44 15.16
N LYS A 88 9.78 0.20 14.62
CA LYS A 88 9.68 1.56 14.08
C LYS A 88 8.74 1.64 12.88
N LEU A 89 8.73 0.62 12.03
CA LEU A 89 7.78 0.52 10.93
C LEU A 89 6.34 0.40 11.44
N LEU A 90 6.09 -0.47 12.42
CA LEU A 90 4.75 -0.66 13.01
C LEU A 90 4.26 0.61 13.74
N GLU A 91 5.14 1.30 14.46
CA GLU A 91 4.84 2.61 15.06
C GLU A 91 4.48 3.66 14.00
N TYR A 92 5.17 3.66 12.86
CA TYR A 92 4.86 4.54 11.74
C TYR A 92 3.49 4.22 11.12
N LEU A 93 3.17 2.95 10.91
CA LEU A 93 1.85 2.52 10.43
C LEU A 93 0.73 2.97 11.40
N ALA A 94 0.93 2.78 12.70
CA ALA A 94 -0.05 3.16 13.72
C ALA A 94 -0.27 4.67 13.79
N SER A 95 0.79 5.47 13.64
CA SER A 95 0.70 6.94 13.74
C SER A 95 0.24 7.62 12.45
N LYS A 96 0.72 7.15 11.30
CA LYS A 96 0.46 7.78 9.99
C LYS A 96 -0.82 7.27 9.34
N TYR A 97 -1.07 5.97 9.42
CA TYR A 97 -2.19 5.31 8.74
C TYR A 97 -3.25 4.78 9.69
N LEU A 98 -3.06 4.93 11.00
CA LEU A 98 -3.97 4.41 12.03
C LEU A 98 -4.14 2.88 11.93
N LEU A 99 -3.09 2.18 11.46
CA LEU A 99 -3.07 0.74 11.30
C LEU A 99 -2.27 0.09 12.43
N SER A 100 -2.94 -0.75 13.20
CA SER A 100 -2.35 -1.57 14.24
C SER A 100 -1.93 -2.94 13.69
N VAL A 101 -1.16 -3.69 14.48
CA VAL A 101 -0.75 -5.06 14.12
C VAL A 101 -1.97 -5.97 13.90
N SER A 102 -3.05 -5.76 14.65
CA SER A 102 -4.30 -6.51 14.50
C SER A 102 -5.09 -6.20 13.24
N ASP A 103 -4.70 -5.17 12.49
CA ASP A 103 -5.29 -4.87 11.18
C ASP A 103 -4.53 -5.57 10.04
N ILE A 104 -3.39 -6.21 10.33
CA ILE A 104 -2.56 -6.88 9.33
C ILE A 104 -3.01 -8.35 9.21
N PRO A 105 -3.46 -8.78 8.02
CA PRO A 105 -3.88 -10.16 7.82
C PRO A 105 -2.68 -11.09 7.58
N LEU A 106 -2.76 -12.31 8.12
CA LEU A 106 -1.85 -13.43 7.84
C LEU A 106 -1.88 -13.84 6.36
N SER A 107 -3.02 -13.64 5.71
CA SER A 107 -3.23 -13.90 4.29
C SER A 107 -4.20 -12.88 3.70
N TYR A 108 -3.78 -12.21 2.64
CA TYR A 108 -4.59 -11.22 1.95
C TYR A 108 -5.16 -11.76 0.64
N SER A 109 -6.45 -11.51 0.39
CA SER A 109 -7.09 -11.76 -0.90
C SER A 109 -7.65 -10.45 -1.44
N PHE A 110 -7.16 -10.02 -2.59
CA PHE A 110 -7.58 -8.77 -3.22
C PHE A 110 -9.00 -8.86 -3.76
N ASP A 111 -9.86 -7.96 -3.30
CA ASP A 111 -11.25 -7.82 -3.77
C ASP A 111 -11.36 -6.62 -4.72
N ASN A 112 -11.20 -6.88 -6.01
CA ASN A 112 -11.25 -5.87 -7.06
C ASN A 112 -12.62 -5.17 -7.19
N LYS A 113 -13.68 -5.70 -6.56
CA LYS A 113 -15.01 -5.10 -6.59
C LYS A 113 -15.15 -3.94 -5.61
N LYS A 114 -14.27 -3.86 -4.60
CA LYS A 114 -14.29 -2.77 -3.60
C LYS A 114 -13.83 -1.44 -4.19
N PHE A 115 -12.95 -1.48 -5.19
CA PHE A 115 -12.33 -0.29 -5.75
C PHE A 115 -13.00 0.08 -7.08
N PRO A 116 -13.64 1.26 -7.19
CA PRO A 116 -14.18 1.74 -8.46
C PRO A 116 -13.10 1.71 -9.54
N ASN A 117 -13.42 1.13 -10.70
CA ASN A 117 -12.47 1.04 -11.80
C ASN A 117 -13.19 1.10 -13.14
N PRO A 118 -12.48 1.38 -14.25
CA PRO A 118 -13.08 1.51 -15.57
C PRO A 118 -13.68 0.23 -16.12
N ILE A 119 -13.35 -0.95 -15.56
CA ILE A 119 -13.90 -2.24 -15.98
C ILE A 119 -15.31 -2.40 -15.38
N THR A 120 -15.49 -2.03 -14.11
CA THR A 120 -16.78 -2.12 -13.41
C THR A 120 -17.66 -0.88 -13.61
N HIS A 121 -17.06 0.28 -13.95
CA HIS A 121 -17.71 1.57 -14.12
C HIS A 121 -17.26 2.25 -15.42
N THR A 122 -17.58 1.62 -16.54
CA THR A 122 -17.11 2.04 -17.88
C THR A 122 -17.49 3.47 -18.25
N ASN A 123 -18.66 3.94 -17.79
CA ASN A 123 -19.14 5.31 -18.01
C ASN A 123 -18.35 6.38 -17.25
N ARG A 124 -17.51 5.99 -16.28
CA ARG A 124 -16.67 6.91 -15.47
C ARG A 124 -15.20 6.87 -15.86
N LYS A 125 -14.84 6.22 -16.97
CA LYS A 125 -13.43 6.11 -17.43
C LYS A 125 -12.76 7.48 -17.60
N SER A 126 -13.49 8.50 -18.03
CA SER A 126 -12.98 9.87 -18.13
C SER A 126 -12.56 10.44 -16.77
N ASP A 127 -13.38 10.19 -15.74
CA ASP A 127 -13.20 10.74 -14.39
C ASP A 127 -12.00 10.10 -13.72
N PHE A 128 -11.84 8.79 -13.87
CA PHE A 128 -10.67 8.06 -13.39
C PHE A 128 -9.38 8.52 -14.08
N LYS A 129 -9.43 8.80 -15.41
CA LYS A 129 -8.27 9.36 -16.13
C LYS A 129 -7.88 10.75 -15.62
N ALA A 130 -8.88 11.60 -15.37
CA ALA A 130 -8.64 12.93 -14.83
C ALA A 130 -8.04 12.85 -13.42
N SER A 131 -8.59 11.98 -12.57
CA SER A 131 -8.10 11.74 -11.21
C SER A 131 -6.67 11.22 -11.20
N TRP A 132 -6.35 10.24 -12.06
CA TRP A 132 -4.97 9.74 -12.20
C TRP A 132 -3.99 10.83 -12.65
N LYS A 133 -4.39 11.68 -13.60
CA LYS A 133 -3.55 12.80 -14.05
C LYS A 133 -3.28 13.81 -12.94
N ASN A 134 -4.30 14.12 -12.14
CA ASN A 134 -4.16 15.00 -10.98
C ASN A 134 -3.23 14.37 -9.93
N PHE A 135 -3.47 13.10 -9.60
CA PHE A 135 -2.60 12.32 -8.72
C PHE A 135 -1.14 12.35 -9.18
N GLN A 136 -0.86 12.05 -10.44
CA GLN A 136 0.51 12.06 -10.96
C GLN A 136 1.15 13.44 -10.87
N THR A 137 0.37 14.51 -11.01
CA THR A 137 0.89 15.87 -10.86
C THR A 137 1.29 16.14 -9.41
N ASP A 138 0.49 15.71 -8.43
CA ASP A 138 0.77 15.88 -7.01
C ASP A 138 1.91 14.96 -6.53
N PHE A 139 1.93 13.71 -7.02
CA PHE A 139 3.00 12.76 -6.76
C PHE A 139 4.35 13.29 -7.25
N LYS A 140 4.42 13.83 -8.48
CA LYS A 140 5.64 14.47 -9.03
C LYS A 140 6.11 15.70 -8.24
N LYS A 141 5.20 16.38 -7.55
CA LYS A 141 5.53 17.50 -6.66
C LYS A 141 5.95 17.05 -5.26
N GLY A 142 5.93 15.74 -4.98
CA GLY A 142 6.25 15.20 -3.67
C GLY A 142 5.17 15.42 -2.61
N VAL A 143 3.89 15.61 -3.01
CA VAL A 143 2.80 15.85 -2.05
C VAL A 143 2.65 14.70 -1.05
N PHE A 144 2.94 13.47 -1.49
CA PHE A 144 2.85 12.26 -0.65
C PHE A 144 4.20 11.80 -0.10
N LEU A 145 5.28 12.51 -0.41
CA LEU A 145 6.62 12.16 0.04
C LEU A 145 6.76 12.49 1.53
N ASP A 146 7.09 11.49 2.33
CA ASP A 146 7.43 11.70 3.74
C ASP A 146 8.94 11.87 3.88
N THR A 147 9.38 13.13 3.95
CA THR A 147 10.80 13.48 4.03
C THR A 147 11.43 13.18 5.39
N THR A 148 10.65 12.67 6.36
CA THR A 148 11.17 12.24 7.67
C THR A 148 11.64 10.79 7.66
N GLN A 149 11.34 10.04 6.61
CA GLN A 149 11.71 8.63 6.45
C GLN A 149 12.82 8.47 5.40
N GLU A 150 13.58 7.39 5.50
CA GLU A 150 14.61 7.04 4.50
C GLU A 150 13.92 6.51 3.25
N LEU A 151 13.75 7.36 2.22
CA LEU A 151 13.28 6.92 0.91
C LEU A 151 14.38 6.12 0.21
N ILE A 152 14.07 4.89 -0.20
CA ILE A 152 15.00 3.99 -0.90
C ILE A 152 14.61 3.71 -2.34
N TYR A 153 13.37 4.06 -2.72
CA TYR A 153 12.86 3.92 -4.08
C TYR A 153 11.71 4.90 -4.31
N ASP A 154 11.69 5.51 -5.49
CA ASP A 154 10.50 6.10 -6.07
C ASP A 154 10.28 5.63 -7.52
N SER A 155 9.04 5.65 -7.97
CA SER A 155 8.68 5.28 -9.33
C SER A 155 8.90 6.39 -10.37
N LEU A 156 9.40 7.57 -9.97
CA LEU A 156 9.70 8.69 -10.88
C LEU A 156 11.05 8.50 -11.57
N GLU A 157 12.06 7.98 -10.86
CA GLU A 157 13.43 7.84 -11.35
C GLU A 157 13.60 6.84 -12.51
N HIS A 158 12.58 6.05 -12.83
CA HIS A 158 12.61 5.06 -13.92
C HIS A 158 11.88 5.48 -15.20
N LYS A 159 11.44 6.74 -15.31
CA LYS A 159 10.87 7.30 -16.55
C LYS A 159 11.87 8.25 -17.21
N SER A 160 12.98 7.69 -17.71
CA SER A 160 13.90 8.35 -18.64
C SER A 160 13.43 8.17 -20.08
#